data_AF-A5DNC4-F1
#
_entry.id   AF-A5DNC4-F1
#
_cell.length_a   1.000
_cell.length_b   1.000
_cell.length_c   1.000
_cell.angle_alpha   90.00
_cell.angle_beta   90.00
_cell.angle_gamma   90.00
#
_symmetry.space_group_name_H-M   'P 1'
#
loop_
_entity.id
_entity.type
_entity.pdbx_description
1 polymer ?
#
loop_
_entity_poly.entity_id
_entity_poly.type
_entity_poly.pdbx_seq_one_letter_code
_entity_poly.pdbx_strand_id
1 'polypeptide(L)'
;MLKWVQSGLSAVAGTTEPEYGRGAIHTVTDSINEGAPVYREPSVNDLSWIVPGSTNVETQTFYFTCLKSGYAGFAQVIHSNLMGVHTTAQFTFRLVHHDNLKEMNLWTSTKLENFKTQGANFYADNLSIELHGDEYVLKSSVTPKSVVNLTMKRLVPGVIFGKDGTTLYGDDVANPWGSMRHLFWPRCSVTGTIVTDGKTIDIDGLTMFVMAMQGMKPHHAAKSWNFLNFQSEEFSAVQMEFTTPPFLCHYLRLISPY
;
A
#
# COMPACT_ATOMS: atom_id res chain seq x y z
N MET A 1 9.89 34.63 6.63
CA MET A 1 10.69 33.44 7.00
C MET A 1 10.73 32.54 5.78
N LEU A 2 11.89 32.04 5.38
CA LEU A 2 11.96 31.13 4.22
C LEU A 2 11.19 29.84 4.56
N LYS A 3 10.26 29.41 3.70
CA LYS A 3 9.34 28.29 3.99
C LYS A 3 10.07 27.00 4.36
N TRP A 4 11.25 26.74 3.80
CA TRP A 4 12.10 25.59 4.16
C TRP A 4 12.65 25.64 5.59
N VAL A 5 12.96 26.83 6.12
CA VAL A 5 13.40 27.02 7.52
C VAL A 5 12.23 26.77 8.47
N GLN A 6 11.03 27.23 8.10
CA GLN A 6 9.82 27.00 8.87
C GLN A 6 9.39 25.52 8.83
N SER A 7 9.58 24.83 7.70
CA SER A 7 9.39 23.37 7.56
C SER A 7 10.32 22.59 8.51
N GLY A 8 11.62 22.93 8.52
CA GLY A 8 12.59 22.31 9.43
C GLY A 8 12.27 22.56 10.90
N LEU A 9 11.77 23.74 11.25
CA LEU A 9 11.33 24.07 12.61
C LEU A 9 10.01 23.38 12.98
N SER A 10 9.05 23.27 12.06
CA SER A 10 7.77 22.57 12.31
C SER A 10 7.99 21.07 12.51
N ALA A 11 8.88 20.46 11.72
CA ALA A 11 9.23 19.05 11.82
C ALA A 11 9.82 18.64 13.19
N VAL A 12 10.46 19.58 13.89
CA VAL A 12 11.17 19.39 15.17
C VAL A 12 10.40 19.96 16.38
N ALA A 13 9.72 21.11 16.22
CA ALA A 13 9.14 21.87 17.33
C ALA A 13 7.60 21.90 17.35
N GLY A 14 6.92 21.27 16.39
CA GLY A 14 5.44 21.20 16.36
C GLY A 14 4.75 22.56 16.11
N THR A 15 5.46 23.51 15.49
CA THR A 15 4.91 24.81 15.07
C THR A 15 4.07 24.68 13.81
N THR A 16 3.25 25.69 13.49
CA THR A 16 2.38 25.70 12.29
C THR A 16 3.18 25.51 11.00
N GLU A 17 2.84 24.43 10.26
CA GLU A 17 3.39 24.14 8.93
C GLU A 17 3.13 25.32 7.96
N PRO A 18 4.08 25.66 7.08
CA PRO A 18 3.86 26.64 6.01
C PRO A 18 2.70 26.25 5.09
N GLU A 19 1.99 27.25 4.55
CA GLU A 19 1.09 27.03 3.42
C GLU A 19 1.91 26.98 2.12
N TYR A 20 1.95 25.81 1.48
CA TYR A 20 2.75 25.55 0.27
C TYR A 20 1.93 25.67 -1.04
N GLY A 21 0.63 25.36 -1.02
CA GLY A 21 -0.26 25.46 -2.20
C GLY A 21 0.07 24.48 -3.34
N ARG A 22 -0.64 24.58 -4.48
CA ARG A 22 -0.53 23.62 -5.62
C ARG A 22 0.89 23.48 -6.20
N GLY A 23 1.73 24.51 -6.12
CA GLY A 23 3.10 24.47 -6.64
C GLY A 23 4.01 23.48 -5.90
N ALA A 24 3.60 23.02 -4.71
CA ALA A 24 4.38 22.12 -3.89
C ALA A 24 3.93 20.65 -3.95
N ILE A 25 2.96 20.32 -4.81
CA ILE A 25 2.60 18.93 -5.12
C ILE A 25 2.84 18.72 -6.61
N HIS A 26 3.64 17.71 -6.94
CA HIS A 26 3.94 17.32 -8.31
C HIS A 26 3.36 15.94 -8.51
N THR A 27 2.16 15.89 -9.08
CA THR A 27 1.40 14.66 -9.21
C THR A 27 2.03 13.75 -10.26
N VAL A 28 1.67 12.47 -10.25
CA VAL A 28 2.08 11.54 -11.32
C VAL A 28 1.72 12.09 -12.70
N THR A 29 0.56 12.76 -12.83
CA THR A 29 0.10 13.32 -14.10
C THR A 29 0.94 14.49 -14.59
N ASP A 30 1.57 15.25 -13.68
CA ASP A 30 2.49 16.34 -14.05
C ASP A 30 3.73 15.81 -14.79
N SER A 31 4.06 14.51 -14.63
CA SER A 31 5.18 13.84 -15.32
C SER A 31 4.80 13.21 -16.67
N ILE A 32 3.53 13.22 -17.06
CA ILE A 32 3.04 12.57 -18.28
C ILE A 32 3.00 13.60 -19.41
N ASN A 33 3.87 13.41 -20.41
CA ASN A 33 3.89 14.26 -21.61
C ASN A 33 2.69 13.96 -22.52
N GLU A 34 2.26 14.97 -23.28
CA GLU A 34 1.20 14.80 -24.28
C GLU A 34 1.57 13.70 -25.30
N GLY A 35 0.64 12.77 -25.52
CA GLY A 35 0.85 11.61 -26.41
C GLY A 35 1.63 10.44 -25.80
N ALA A 36 2.17 10.56 -24.59
CA ALA A 36 2.81 9.44 -23.90
C ALA A 36 1.76 8.50 -23.25
N PRO A 37 2.04 7.19 -23.13
CA PRO A 37 1.20 6.28 -22.35
C PRO A 37 1.05 6.78 -20.91
N VAL A 38 -0.19 6.83 -20.41
CA VAL A 38 -0.49 7.32 -19.05
C VAL A 38 -0.12 6.31 -17.96
N TYR A 39 0.14 5.06 -18.34
CA TYR A 39 0.56 3.98 -17.48
C TYR A 39 1.49 3.01 -18.21
N ARG A 40 2.17 2.15 -17.44
CA ARG A 40 2.94 1.00 -17.94
C ARG A 40 2.81 -0.19 -17.00
N GLU A 41 3.20 -1.35 -17.50
CA GLU A 41 3.32 -2.56 -16.68
C GLU A 41 4.55 -2.46 -15.75
N PRO A 42 4.45 -2.90 -14.47
CA PRO A 42 5.58 -3.00 -13.55
C PRO A 42 6.54 -4.11 -13.96
N SER A 43 7.84 -3.82 -13.87
CA SER A 43 8.89 -4.84 -13.85
C SER A 43 9.03 -5.44 -12.45
N VAL A 44 9.73 -6.57 -12.32
CA VAL A 44 10.05 -7.17 -11.00
C VAL A 44 10.83 -6.18 -10.10
N ASN A 45 11.67 -5.32 -10.69
CA ASN A 45 12.39 -4.31 -9.93
C ASN A 45 11.44 -3.24 -9.35
N ASP A 46 10.35 -2.92 -10.05
CA ASP A 46 9.35 -1.97 -9.53
C ASP A 46 8.60 -2.52 -8.31
N LEU A 47 8.55 -3.84 -8.15
CA LEU A 47 7.95 -4.55 -7.00
C LEU A 47 8.91 -4.65 -5.82
N SER A 48 10.14 -4.18 -5.96
CA SER A 48 11.13 -4.28 -4.88
C SER A 48 10.91 -3.23 -3.80
N TRP A 49 11.14 -3.63 -2.55
CA TRP A 49 11.16 -2.72 -1.41
C TRP A 49 12.25 -1.67 -1.62
N ILE A 50 11.89 -0.39 -1.47
CA ILE A 50 12.81 0.73 -1.70
C ILE A 50 13.69 0.94 -0.47
N VAL A 51 13.11 0.80 0.72
CA VAL A 51 13.72 1.04 2.04
C VAL A 51 14.48 2.37 2.10
N PRO A 52 13.81 3.52 1.90
CA PRO A 52 14.47 4.82 2.00
C PRO A 52 15.18 5.02 3.34
N GLY A 53 16.31 5.73 3.32
CA GLY A 53 17.07 6.09 4.52
C GLY A 53 16.41 7.19 5.37
N SER A 54 15.33 7.81 4.88
CA SER A 54 14.55 8.84 5.58
C SER A 54 13.25 8.28 6.15
N THR A 55 12.49 9.11 6.88
CA THR A 55 11.18 8.72 7.41
C THR A 55 10.25 8.24 6.29
N ASN A 56 9.79 7.00 6.39
CA ASN A 56 8.87 6.43 5.42
C ASN A 56 7.99 5.33 6.01
N VAL A 57 6.92 5.02 5.29
CA VAL A 57 6.09 3.82 5.47
C VAL A 57 5.93 3.15 4.12
N GLU A 58 6.36 1.91 4.01
CA GLU A 58 6.16 1.04 2.85
C GLU A 58 5.21 -0.09 3.20
N THR A 59 4.35 -0.48 2.26
CA THR A 59 3.38 -1.55 2.46
C THR A 59 3.27 -2.46 1.25
N GLN A 60 3.02 -3.73 1.51
CA GLN A 60 2.45 -4.68 0.56
C GLN A 60 1.10 -5.11 1.11
N THR A 61 0.03 -4.87 0.36
CA THR A 61 -1.34 -5.18 0.79
C THR A 61 -2.06 -6.00 -0.27
N PHE A 62 -2.70 -7.09 0.16
CA PHE A 62 -3.52 -7.96 -0.67
C PHE A 62 -4.96 -7.88 -0.18
N TYR A 63 -5.84 -7.23 -0.94
CA TYR A 63 -7.27 -7.13 -0.66
C TYR A 63 -8.03 -8.22 -1.39
N PHE A 64 -8.56 -9.20 -0.66
CA PHE A 64 -9.25 -10.34 -1.26
C PHE A 64 -10.75 -10.34 -1.05
N THR A 65 -11.46 -10.98 -1.97
CA THR A 65 -12.90 -11.20 -1.94
C THR A 65 -13.23 -12.54 -2.60
N CYS A 66 -13.89 -13.41 -1.85
CA CYS A 66 -14.33 -14.73 -2.26
C CYS A 66 -15.83 -14.66 -2.57
N LEU A 67 -16.17 -14.40 -3.84
CA LEU A 67 -17.55 -14.15 -4.27
C LEU A 67 -18.52 -15.29 -3.91
N LYS A 68 -18.05 -16.55 -3.97
CA LYS A 68 -18.88 -17.74 -3.70
C LYS A 68 -19.12 -17.98 -2.21
N SER A 69 -18.09 -17.80 -1.38
CA SER A 69 -18.16 -18.09 0.05
C SER A 69 -18.50 -16.88 0.90
N GLY A 70 -18.55 -15.67 0.34
CA GLY A 70 -18.88 -14.44 1.05
C GLY A 70 -17.76 -13.90 1.94
N TYR A 71 -16.60 -14.57 2.01
CA TYR A 71 -15.44 -14.07 2.75
C TYR A 71 -14.74 -12.93 2.01
N ALA A 72 -14.28 -11.93 2.74
CA ALA A 72 -13.40 -10.90 2.22
C ALA A 72 -12.49 -10.35 3.30
N GLY A 73 -11.48 -9.60 2.90
CA GLY A 73 -10.51 -9.09 3.86
C GLY A 73 -9.26 -8.55 3.21
N PHE A 74 -8.22 -8.42 4.03
CA PHE A 74 -6.90 -8.11 3.51
C PHE A 74 -5.79 -8.69 4.39
N ALA A 75 -4.64 -8.91 3.77
CA ALA A 75 -3.38 -9.16 4.44
C ALA A 75 -2.39 -8.06 4.07
N GLN A 76 -1.79 -7.42 5.08
CA GLN A 76 -0.90 -6.29 4.90
C GLN A 76 0.37 -6.49 5.73
N VAL A 77 1.53 -6.29 5.10
CA VAL A 77 2.76 -6.01 5.83
C VAL A 77 3.08 -4.51 5.71
N ILE A 78 3.48 -3.92 6.82
CA ILE A 78 3.90 -2.53 6.94
C ILE A 78 5.35 -2.54 7.39
N HIS A 79 6.21 -1.84 6.65
CA HIS A 79 7.59 -1.54 7.04
C HIS A 79 7.69 -0.02 7.23
N SER A 80 8.06 0.41 8.43
CA SER A 80 8.19 1.83 8.76
C SER A 80 9.62 2.15 9.16
N ASN A 81 10.19 3.21 8.58
CA ASN A 81 11.43 3.82 9.03
C ASN A 81 11.10 5.15 9.70
N LEU A 82 11.50 5.31 10.96
CA LEU A 82 11.35 6.54 11.72
C LEU A 82 12.70 7.27 11.74
N MET A 83 12.75 8.40 11.02
CA MET A 83 13.89 9.32 10.97
C MET A 83 15.22 8.69 10.51
N GLY A 84 15.20 7.54 9.85
CA GLY A 84 16.41 6.85 9.41
C GLY A 84 17.12 6.05 10.50
N VAL A 85 16.57 6.01 11.72
CA VAL A 85 17.25 5.46 12.90
C VAL A 85 16.58 4.18 13.41
N HIS A 86 15.25 4.11 13.32
CA HIS A 86 14.48 3.01 13.85
C HIS A 86 13.53 2.45 12.81
N THR A 87 13.74 1.18 12.45
CA THR A 87 12.81 0.43 11.61
C THR A 87 11.87 -0.41 12.47
N THR A 88 10.60 -0.45 12.08
CA THR A 88 9.59 -1.33 12.67
C THR A 88 8.83 -2.01 11.55
N ALA A 89 8.33 -3.21 11.80
CA ALA A 89 7.43 -3.88 10.87
C ALA A 89 6.22 -4.48 11.59
N GLN A 90 5.11 -4.54 10.88
CA GLN A 90 3.84 -5.04 11.40
C GLN A 90 3.14 -5.86 10.33
N PHE A 91 2.48 -6.94 10.75
CA PHE A 91 1.54 -7.67 9.91
C PHE A 91 0.12 -7.44 10.43
N THR A 92 -0.74 -6.92 9.55
CA THR A 92 -2.15 -6.69 9.81
C THR A 92 -2.99 -7.58 8.92
N PHE A 93 -3.94 -8.28 9.52
CA PHE A 93 -4.84 -9.18 8.81
C PHE A 93 -6.28 -8.93 9.24
N ARG A 94 -7.16 -8.93 8.25
CA ARG A 94 -8.59 -8.70 8.38
C ARG A 94 -9.32 -9.79 7.61
N LEU A 95 -10.30 -10.43 8.25
CA LEU A 95 -11.23 -11.35 7.61
C LEU A 95 -12.66 -11.06 8.08
N VAL A 96 -13.57 -10.95 7.13
CA VAL A 96 -15.01 -10.74 7.35
C VAL A 96 -15.82 -11.68 6.48
N HIS A 97 -17.06 -11.94 6.86
CA HIS A 97 -18.05 -12.56 5.99
C HIS A 97 -19.15 -11.55 5.68
N HIS A 98 -19.43 -11.30 4.40
CA HIS A 98 -20.33 -10.23 3.92
C HIS A 98 -21.74 -10.35 4.53
N ASP A 99 -22.30 -11.56 4.52
CA ASP A 99 -23.65 -11.81 5.06
C ASP A 99 -23.69 -12.01 6.58
N ASN A 100 -22.52 -12.15 7.22
CA ASN A 100 -22.44 -12.52 8.63
C ASN A 100 -21.30 -11.81 9.36
N LEU A 101 -21.33 -10.48 9.30
CA LEU A 101 -20.35 -9.61 9.94
C LEU A 101 -20.31 -9.71 11.48
N LYS A 102 -21.33 -10.30 12.11
CA LYS A 102 -21.35 -10.50 13.57
C LYS A 102 -20.56 -11.74 13.97
N GLU A 103 -20.65 -12.82 13.18
CA GLU A 103 -19.96 -14.07 13.47
C GLU A 103 -18.54 -14.13 12.93
N MET A 104 -18.25 -13.45 11.81
CA MET A 104 -16.90 -13.37 11.25
C MET A 104 -16.46 -11.92 11.04
N ASN A 105 -15.60 -11.47 11.96
CA ASN A 105 -15.09 -10.10 12.04
C ASN A 105 -13.70 -10.09 12.68
N LEU A 106 -12.78 -10.87 12.13
CA LEU A 106 -11.43 -11.02 12.66
C LEU A 106 -10.57 -9.80 12.29
N TRP A 107 -9.87 -9.23 13.27
CA TRP A 107 -8.83 -8.24 13.05
C TRP A 107 -7.64 -8.57 13.94
N THR A 108 -6.47 -8.71 13.33
CA THR A 108 -5.20 -8.91 14.04
C THR A 108 -4.17 -7.93 13.52
N SER A 109 -3.40 -7.33 14.41
CA SER A 109 -2.23 -6.53 14.07
C SER A 109 -1.11 -6.94 15.01
N THR A 110 0.02 -7.38 14.45
CA THR A 110 1.11 -8.00 15.22
C THR A 110 2.44 -7.42 14.77
N LYS A 111 3.24 -6.97 15.74
CA LYS A 111 4.61 -6.51 15.50
C LYS A 111 5.46 -7.69 15.00
N LEU A 112 6.30 -7.44 14.01
CA LEU A 112 7.23 -8.42 13.46
C LEU A 112 8.62 -8.26 14.06
N GLU A 113 9.32 -9.37 14.25
CA GLU A 113 10.69 -9.45 14.75
C GLU A 113 11.62 -10.06 13.70
N ASN A 114 12.92 -9.74 13.77
CA ASN A 114 13.96 -10.23 12.84
C ASN A 114 13.59 -10.09 11.35
N PHE A 115 12.92 -8.98 11.01
CA PHE A 115 12.42 -8.75 9.66
C PHE A 115 13.50 -8.24 8.71
N LYS A 116 13.34 -8.56 7.42
CA LYS A 116 14.18 -8.08 6.32
C LYS A 116 13.40 -8.02 5.01
N THR A 117 13.83 -7.14 4.12
CA THR A 117 13.36 -7.09 2.74
C THR A 117 14.42 -7.65 1.80
N GLN A 118 14.01 -8.26 0.69
CA GLN A 118 14.92 -8.75 -0.34
C GLN A 118 14.26 -8.67 -1.71
N GLY A 119 14.59 -7.64 -2.49
CA GLY A 119 13.88 -7.37 -3.75
C GLY A 119 12.38 -7.18 -3.45
N ALA A 120 11.53 -7.97 -4.11
CA ALA A 120 10.07 -7.95 -3.89
C ALA A 120 9.60 -8.76 -2.66
N ASN A 121 10.50 -9.45 -1.99
CA ASN A 121 10.18 -10.37 -0.89
C ASN A 121 10.30 -9.68 0.48
N PHE A 122 9.50 -10.16 1.43
CA PHE A 122 9.54 -9.74 2.82
C PHE A 122 9.63 -10.97 3.73
N TYR A 123 10.52 -10.92 4.72
CA TYR A 123 10.71 -11.99 5.69
C TYR A 123 10.68 -11.44 7.11
N ALA A 124 10.19 -12.23 8.05
CA ALA A 124 10.29 -12.02 9.49
C ALA A 124 10.17 -13.37 10.21
N ASP A 125 10.36 -13.39 11.53
CA ASP A 125 10.05 -14.59 12.30
C ASP A 125 8.59 -15.00 12.09
N ASN A 126 8.38 -16.24 11.67
CA ASN A 126 7.06 -16.82 11.39
C ASN A 126 6.27 -16.09 10.28
N LEU A 127 6.92 -15.33 9.40
CA LEU A 127 6.29 -14.69 8.24
C LEU A 127 7.20 -14.67 7.01
N SER A 128 6.63 -15.00 5.85
CA SER A 128 7.27 -14.82 4.55
C SER A 128 6.25 -14.36 3.51
N ILE A 129 6.62 -13.37 2.70
CA ILE A 129 5.93 -12.97 1.48
C ILE A 129 6.95 -13.07 0.36
N GLU A 130 6.74 -13.99 -0.56
CA GLU A 130 7.72 -14.29 -1.61
C GLU A 130 7.08 -14.21 -2.99
N LEU A 131 7.75 -13.50 -3.91
CA LEU A 131 7.39 -13.45 -5.32
C LEU A 131 8.09 -14.60 -6.07
N HIS A 132 7.30 -15.45 -6.72
CA HIS A 132 7.72 -16.56 -7.56
C HIS A 132 7.10 -16.40 -8.96
N GLY A 133 7.82 -15.72 -9.86
CA GLY A 133 7.28 -15.37 -11.19
C GLY A 133 6.13 -14.37 -11.06
N ASP A 134 4.91 -14.83 -11.33
CA ASP A 134 3.66 -14.04 -11.26
C ASP A 134 2.82 -14.35 -10.00
N GLU A 135 3.39 -15.06 -9.04
CA GLU A 135 2.70 -15.53 -7.85
C GLU A 135 3.36 -15.02 -6.57
N TYR A 136 2.59 -14.41 -5.68
CA TYR A 136 3.00 -14.15 -4.31
C TYR A 136 2.54 -15.28 -3.40
N VAL A 137 3.45 -15.83 -2.62
CA VAL A 137 3.14 -16.78 -1.54
C VAL A 137 3.31 -16.09 -0.20
N LEU A 138 2.21 -15.90 0.51
CA LEU A 138 2.15 -15.35 1.86
C LEU A 138 1.95 -16.48 2.87
N LYS A 139 2.88 -16.63 3.79
CA LYS A 139 2.76 -17.48 4.98
C LYS A 139 2.96 -16.64 6.22
N SER A 140 2.06 -16.74 7.18
CA SER A 140 2.16 -16.05 8.46
C SER A 140 1.57 -16.91 9.55
N SER A 141 2.37 -17.16 10.59
CA SER A 141 1.93 -17.75 11.85
C SER A 141 2.39 -16.89 13.04
N VAL A 142 2.52 -15.59 12.80
CA VAL A 142 2.98 -14.59 13.80
C VAL A 142 2.03 -14.48 14.99
N THR A 143 0.77 -14.86 14.81
CA THR A 143 -0.21 -14.95 15.89
C THR A 143 -1.12 -16.16 15.67
N PRO A 144 -1.44 -16.94 16.72
CA PRO A 144 -2.36 -18.09 16.60
C PRO A 144 -3.81 -17.66 16.33
N LYS A 145 -4.13 -16.36 16.49
CA LYS A 145 -5.44 -15.80 16.15
C LYS A 145 -5.69 -15.73 14.64
N SER A 146 -4.63 -15.75 13.83
CA SER A 146 -4.72 -15.67 12.38
C SER A 146 -3.48 -16.32 11.75
N VAL A 147 -3.53 -17.63 11.56
CA VAL A 147 -2.53 -18.32 10.74
C VAL A 147 -2.96 -18.23 9.28
N VAL A 148 -2.17 -17.59 8.45
CA VAL A 148 -2.49 -17.21 7.07
C VAL A 148 -1.56 -17.96 6.12
N ASN A 149 -2.11 -18.69 5.18
CA ASN A 149 -1.36 -19.29 4.07
C ASN A 149 -2.11 -19.03 2.77
N LEU A 150 -1.64 -18.06 1.99
CA LEU A 150 -2.30 -17.61 0.76
C LEU A 150 -1.31 -17.61 -0.40
N THR A 151 -1.79 -18.01 -1.56
CA THR A 151 -1.11 -17.86 -2.84
C THR A 151 -1.92 -16.94 -3.73
N MET A 152 -1.33 -15.83 -4.15
CA MET A 152 -1.95 -14.81 -4.98
C MET A 152 -1.30 -14.83 -6.36
N LYS A 153 -2.07 -15.13 -7.41
CA LYS A 153 -1.58 -15.22 -8.79
C LYS A 153 -2.10 -14.07 -9.62
N ARG A 154 -1.21 -13.38 -10.32
CA ARG A 154 -1.56 -12.31 -11.26
C ARG A 154 -2.37 -12.87 -12.44
N LEU A 155 -3.51 -12.25 -12.73
CA LEU A 155 -4.38 -12.63 -13.86
C LEU A 155 -4.30 -11.65 -15.04
N VAL A 156 -3.93 -10.40 -14.76
CA VAL A 156 -3.79 -9.34 -15.76
C VAL A 156 -2.50 -8.54 -15.51
N PRO A 157 -1.99 -7.80 -16.49
CA PRO A 157 -0.84 -6.90 -16.29
C PRO A 157 -1.02 -5.98 -15.08
N GLY A 158 0.07 -5.75 -14.36
CA GLY A 158 0.07 -4.74 -13.30
C GLY A 158 0.04 -3.33 -13.89
N VAL A 159 -0.15 -2.34 -13.04
CA VAL A 159 -0.18 -0.94 -13.46
C VAL A 159 0.64 -0.05 -12.54
N ILE A 160 1.47 0.77 -13.17
CA ILE A 160 2.12 1.94 -12.61
C ILE A 160 1.70 3.13 -13.46
N PHE A 161 1.14 4.16 -12.83
CA PHE A 161 0.79 5.41 -13.52
C PHE A 161 2.05 6.25 -13.75
N GLY A 162 2.11 6.93 -14.89
CA GLY A 162 3.28 7.71 -15.30
C GLY A 162 4.56 6.88 -15.36
N LYS A 163 5.69 7.49 -15.01
CA LYS A 163 7.00 6.82 -15.09
C LYS A 163 7.18 5.73 -14.03
N ASP A 164 6.82 6.02 -12.78
CA ASP A 164 7.14 5.17 -11.62
C ASP A 164 6.08 5.17 -10.51
N GLY A 165 4.93 5.82 -10.75
CA GLY A 165 3.82 5.90 -9.80
C GLY A 165 4.03 6.92 -8.68
N THR A 166 5.07 7.76 -8.76
CA THR A 166 5.46 8.68 -7.70
C THR A 166 4.84 10.07 -7.85
N THR A 167 4.19 10.55 -6.80
CA THR A 167 3.87 11.96 -6.56
C THR A 167 4.91 12.53 -5.60
N LEU A 168 5.41 13.73 -5.90
CA LEU A 168 6.42 14.42 -5.08
C LEU A 168 5.82 15.62 -4.35
N TYR A 169 6.36 15.91 -3.18
CA TYR A 169 5.98 17.05 -2.35
C TYR A 169 7.21 17.94 -2.13
N GLY A 170 7.12 19.21 -2.49
CA GLY A 170 8.27 20.12 -2.54
C GLY A 170 8.08 21.32 -3.45
N ASP A 171 8.58 22.48 -3.03
CA ASP A 171 8.75 23.62 -3.95
C ASP A 171 9.88 23.33 -4.97
N ASP A 172 10.81 22.43 -4.64
CA ASP A 172 11.88 21.94 -5.49
C ASP A 172 11.70 20.46 -5.81
N VAL A 173 11.40 20.15 -7.08
CA VAL A 173 11.22 18.78 -7.59
C VAL A 173 12.52 17.96 -7.49
N ALA A 174 13.69 18.62 -7.57
CA ALA A 174 14.97 17.94 -7.46
C ALA A 174 15.28 17.53 -6.01
N ASN A 175 14.70 18.22 -5.02
CA ASN A 175 14.90 17.98 -3.59
C ASN A 175 13.54 17.95 -2.85
N PRO A 176 12.66 16.98 -3.15
CA PRO A 176 11.35 16.91 -2.53
C PRO A 176 11.49 16.54 -1.05
N TRP A 177 10.68 17.16 -0.19
CA TRP A 177 10.63 16.83 1.24
C TRP A 177 9.69 15.66 1.54
N GLY A 178 8.94 15.18 0.55
CA GLY A 178 8.14 13.98 0.66
C GLY A 178 7.78 13.36 -0.69
N SER A 179 7.33 12.11 -0.64
CA SER A 179 6.89 11.38 -1.82
C SER A 179 5.79 10.39 -1.47
N MET A 180 5.00 10.03 -2.47
CA MET A 180 3.97 9.01 -2.40
C MET A 180 4.02 8.17 -3.67
N ARG A 181 4.17 6.87 -3.56
CA ARG A 181 4.23 5.95 -4.69
C ARG A 181 3.20 4.85 -4.55
N HIS A 182 2.51 4.54 -5.65
CA HIS A 182 1.59 3.40 -5.73
C HIS A 182 1.84 2.56 -6.99
N LEU A 183 1.74 1.26 -6.82
CA LEU A 183 1.78 0.23 -7.87
C LEU A 183 0.68 -0.78 -7.57
N PHE A 184 -0.04 -1.22 -8.61
CA PHE A 184 -1.15 -2.15 -8.44
C PHE A 184 -0.99 -3.40 -9.29
N TRP A 185 -1.36 -4.56 -8.74
CA TRP A 185 -1.92 -5.65 -9.56
C TRP A 185 -3.43 -5.64 -9.35
N PRO A 186 -4.18 -5.15 -10.34
CA PRO A 186 -5.60 -4.81 -10.18
C PRO A 186 -6.50 -6.03 -10.06
N ARG A 187 -6.09 -7.16 -10.66
CA ARG A 187 -6.83 -8.41 -10.64
C ARG A 187 -5.88 -9.61 -10.57
N CYS A 188 -6.01 -10.34 -9.48
CA CYS A 188 -5.31 -11.57 -9.18
C CYS A 188 -6.32 -12.61 -8.69
N SER A 189 -6.00 -13.90 -8.78
CA SER A 189 -6.68 -14.94 -8.00
C SER A 189 -5.99 -15.11 -6.66
N VAL A 190 -6.72 -15.56 -5.65
CA VAL A 190 -6.16 -15.98 -4.37
C VAL A 190 -6.71 -17.34 -3.98
N THR A 191 -5.83 -18.23 -3.54
CA THR A 191 -6.20 -19.51 -2.94
C THR A 191 -5.41 -19.76 -1.66
N GLY A 192 -5.95 -20.56 -0.76
CA GLY A 192 -5.23 -20.98 0.44
C GLY A 192 -6.14 -21.17 1.64
N THR A 193 -5.57 -21.03 2.84
CA THR A 193 -6.28 -21.29 4.08
C THR A 193 -5.96 -20.24 5.15
N ILE A 194 -6.98 -19.96 5.97
CA ILE A 194 -6.86 -19.18 7.19
C ILE A 194 -7.26 -20.07 8.36
N VAL A 195 -6.43 -20.17 9.39
CA VAL A 195 -6.78 -20.84 10.64
C VAL A 195 -7.00 -19.79 11.74
N THR A 196 -8.20 -19.76 12.30
CA THR A 196 -8.62 -18.88 13.40
C THR A 196 -9.53 -19.63 14.35
N ASP A 197 -9.34 -19.47 15.66
CA ASP A 197 -10.15 -20.12 16.70
C ASP A 197 -10.34 -21.64 16.49
N GLY A 198 -9.30 -22.32 16.01
CA GLY A 198 -9.31 -23.76 15.72
C GLY A 198 -10.11 -24.17 14.47
N LYS A 199 -10.69 -23.21 13.74
CA LYS A 199 -11.37 -23.43 12.47
C LYS A 199 -10.44 -23.13 11.30
N THR A 200 -10.46 -24.00 10.30
CA THR A 200 -9.82 -23.75 9.01
C THR A 200 -10.86 -23.20 8.04
N ILE A 201 -10.54 -22.09 7.40
CA ILE A 201 -11.37 -21.42 6.40
C ILE A 201 -10.61 -21.48 5.09
N ASP A 202 -11.24 -22.10 4.09
CA ASP A 202 -10.70 -22.14 2.74
C ASP A 202 -10.96 -20.81 2.03
N ILE A 203 -9.90 -20.29 1.42
CA ILE A 203 -9.93 -19.07 0.60
C ILE A 203 -9.80 -19.50 -0.86
N ASP A 204 -10.76 -19.08 -1.67
CA ASP A 204 -10.77 -19.21 -3.12
C ASP A 204 -11.54 -18.02 -3.68
N GLY A 205 -10.83 -17.09 -4.32
CA GLY A 205 -11.42 -15.83 -4.74
C GLY A 205 -10.51 -14.94 -5.57
N LEU A 206 -10.88 -13.67 -5.64
CA LEU A 206 -10.14 -12.62 -6.31
C LEU A 206 -9.37 -11.78 -5.30
N THR A 207 -8.26 -11.20 -5.72
CA THR A 207 -7.50 -10.27 -4.90
C THR A 207 -6.93 -9.13 -5.74
N MET A 208 -6.71 -7.99 -5.09
CA MET A 208 -6.00 -6.85 -5.63
C MET A 208 -4.77 -6.59 -4.76
N PHE A 209 -3.62 -6.53 -5.39
CA PHE A 209 -2.36 -6.22 -4.71
C PHE A 209 -2.01 -4.75 -4.92
N VAL A 210 -1.64 -4.07 -3.84
CA VAL A 210 -1.06 -2.73 -3.89
C VAL A 210 0.26 -2.71 -3.14
N MET A 211 1.29 -2.18 -3.80
CA MET A 211 2.52 -1.77 -3.17
C MET A 211 2.51 -0.24 -3.05
N ALA A 212 2.64 0.25 -1.82
CA ALA A 212 2.62 1.68 -1.55
C ALA A 212 3.86 2.10 -0.75
N MET A 213 4.40 3.26 -1.07
CA MET A 213 5.47 3.90 -0.31
C MET A 213 5.10 5.34 -0.03
N GLN A 214 5.15 5.73 1.23
CA GLN A 214 4.95 7.09 1.69
C GLN A 214 6.23 7.58 2.35
N GLY A 215 6.97 8.45 1.65
CA GLY A 215 8.24 9.03 2.08
C GLY A 215 8.07 10.28 2.97
N MET A 216 7.05 10.30 3.83
CA MET A 216 6.76 11.41 4.73
C MET A 216 5.86 10.99 5.89
N LYS A 217 5.68 11.87 6.89
CA LYS A 217 4.74 11.62 8.00
C LYS A 217 3.30 11.53 7.46
N PRO A 218 2.47 10.54 7.88
CA PRO A 218 1.12 10.34 7.33
C PRO A 218 0.21 11.56 7.31
N HIS A 219 0.24 12.37 8.37
CA HIS A 219 -0.58 13.57 8.48
C HIS A 219 -0.15 14.71 7.54
N HIS A 220 1.03 14.62 6.92
CA HIS A 220 1.48 15.57 5.90
C HIS A 220 1.06 15.17 4.49
N ALA A 221 0.82 13.87 4.25
CA ALA A 221 0.44 13.37 2.93
C ALA A 221 -1.02 13.68 2.59
N ALA A 222 -1.94 13.40 3.51
CA ALA A 222 -3.37 13.53 3.25
C ALA A 222 -4.18 13.77 4.53
N LYS A 223 -5.26 14.55 4.39
CA LYS A 223 -6.31 14.74 5.40
C LYS A 223 -7.33 13.59 5.39
N SER A 224 -7.64 13.07 4.21
CA SER A 224 -8.63 12.00 4.03
C SER A 224 -8.26 11.13 2.83
N TRP A 225 -8.63 9.85 2.91
CA TRP A 225 -8.46 8.86 1.86
C TRP A 225 -9.81 8.25 1.51
N ASN A 226 -10.09 8.13 0.21
CA ASN A 226 -11.20 7.37 -0.35
C ASN A 226 -10.62 6.22 -1.15
N PHE A 227 -10.97 5.00 -0.76
CA PHE A 227 -10.48 3.79 -1.42
C PHE A 227 -11.65 2.88 -1.77
N LEU A 228 -11.65 2.39 -3.01
CA LEU A 228 -12.59 1.42 -3.53
C LEU A 228 -11.80 0.31 -4.23
N ASN A 229 -12.09 -0.93 -3.84
CA ASN A 229 -11.71 -2.11 -4.59
C ASN A 229 -13.00 -2.89 -4.87
N PHE A 230 -13.46 -2.84 -6.11
CA PHE A 230 -14.60 -3.62 -6.58
C PHE A 230 -14.08 -4.78 -7.43
N GLN A 231 -14.58 -5.98 -7.13
CA GLN A 231 -14.26 -7.20 -7.86
C GLN A 231 -15.57 -7.95 -8.09
N SER A 232 -15.88 -8.27 -9.35
CA SER A 232 -16.93 -9.20 -9.75
C SER A 232 -16.32 -10.31 -10.61
N GLU A 233 -17.16 -11.25 -11.05
CA GLU A 233 -16.74 -12.32 -11.95
C GLU A 233 -16.17 -11.79 -13.27
N GLU A 234 -16.74 -10.69 -13.77
CA GLU A 234 -16.41 -10.12 -15.09
C GLU A 234 -15.59 -8.83 -15.02
N PHE A 235 -15.73 -8.05 -13.94
CA PHE A 235 -15.17 -6.70 -13.86
C PHE A 235 -14.37 -6.47 -12.58
N SER A 236 -13.44 -5.53 -12.65
CA SER A 236 -12.72 -4.97 -11.52
C SER A 236 -12.57 -3.46 -11.66
N ALA A 237 -12.72 -2.76 -10.54
CA ALA A 237 -12.51 -1.32 -10.50
C ALA A 237 -11.76 -0.96 -9.22
N VAL A 238 -10.62 -0.28 -9.39
CA VAL A 238 -9.82 0.22 -8.29
C VAL A 238 -9.84 1.74 -8.35
N GLN A 239 -10.24 2.37 -7.25
CA GLN A 239 -10.10 3.80 -7.04
C GLN A 239 -9.32 4.04 -5.75
N MET A 240 -8.29 4.89 -5.85
CA MET A 240 -7.58 5.40 -4.70
C MET A 240 -7.44 6.90 -4.84
N GLU A 241 -7.96 7.61 -3.86
CA GLU A 241 -8.07 9.06 -3.89
C GLU A 241 -7.73 9.61 -2.52
N PHE A 242 -7.00 10.72 -2.49
CA PHE A 242 -6.73 11.42 -1.26
C PHE A 242 -6.83 12.93 -1.43
N THR A 243 -7.24 13.58 -0.35
CA THR A 243 -7.32 15.03 -0.24
C THR A 243 -6.13 15.48 0.61
N THR A 244 -5.28 16.33 0.06
CA THR A 244 -4.15 16.87 0.83
C THR A 244 -4.66 17.78 1.97
N PRO A 245 -3.85 18.01 3.01
CA PRO A 245 -4.18 19.00 4.02
C PRO A 245 -4.41 20.42 3.43
N PRO A 246 -5.14 21.31 4.12
CA PRO A 246 -5.46 22.66 3.64
C PRO A 246 -4.24 23.48 3.21
N PHE A 247 -3.11 23.29 3.89
CA PHE A 247 -1.85 23.95 3.58
C PHE A 247 -1.22 23.52 2.24
N LEU A 248 -1.69 22.43 1.62
CA LEU A 248 -1.23 21.92 0.31
C LEU A 248 -2.28 22.07 -0.82
N CYS A 249 -3.57 22.19 -0.47
CA CYS A 249 -4.70 22.45 -1.38
C CYS A 249 -4.68 21.67 -2.73
N HIS A 250 -4.80 20.34 -2.70
CA HIS A 250 -5.05 19.53 -3.90
C HIS A 250 -5.83 18.21 -3.64
N TYR A 251 -6.44 17.69 -4.70
CA TYR A 251 -7.24 16.47 -4.75
C TYR A 251 -6.63 15.53 -5.81
N LEU A 252 -6.20 14.34 -5.41
CA LEU A 252 -5.65 13.33 -6.33
C LEU A 252 -6.59 12.13 -6.41
N ARG A 253 -6.98 11.72 -7.63
CA ARG A 253 -7.82 10.54 -7.89
C ARG A 253 -7.14 9.61 -8.90
N LEU A 254 -6.80 8.40 -8.47
CA LEU A 254 -6.33 7.31 -9.32
C LEU A 254 -7.51 6.38 -9.58
N ILE A 255 -7.83 6.14 -10.86
CA ILE A 255 -8.89 5.21 -11.29
C ILE A 255 -8.26 4.24 -12.27
N SER A 256 -8.44 2.94 -12.03
CA SER A 256 -8.09 1.91 -12.99
C SER A 256 -9.31 1.01 -13.26
N PRO A 257 -9.91 1.09 -14.45
CA PRO A 257 -10.91 0.12 -14.91
C PRO A 257 -10.21 -1.10 -15.52
N TYR A 258 -10.60 -2.32 -15.12
CA TYR A 258 -10.19 -3.57 -15.75
C TYR A 258 -11.34 -4.56 -15.83
#